data_AF-A0A6C0TTR6-F1
#
_entry.id   AF-A0A6C0TTR6-F1
#
_cell.length_a   1.000
_cell.length_b   1.000
_cell.length_c   1.000
_cell.angle_alpha   90.00
_cell.angle_beta   90.00
_cell.angle_gamma   90.00
#
_symmetry.space_group_name_H-M   'P 1'
#
loop_
_entity.id
_entity.type
_entity.pdbx_description
1 polymer ?
#
loop_
_entity_poly.entity_id
_entity_poly.type
_entity_poly.pdbx_seq_one_letter_code
_entity_poly.pdbx_strand_id
1 'polypeptide(L)'
;MLPTSNQMPTLGFLHKVVCDCLGLWTSDNQDVTFKVGATEKERRTALRQAFESIKRDDGMYGSFDDLIAVTVQLAPKDTQKVKKGRTIQAYVDHLSKTDFESIDEYIELRQYIQALITERFSRWGLSELAVNFYLSALAHYREFVREHACSEQSQEYSYQYFISRNLRFLTATLASALLPDDTWPAAGPDEQWPLRWFADTACRITGISLHKLHQYHEFQRQEPLGEQAWNHDFTSQLVNTRSKQVIDRLRKHGRMKWKTFYPTLQPLAYHLPKTISEQAYATHAFVAMITHNLNVHVADCGPFEFPTPSHLTPGKVKSSHSIPSSDLLDLLFNNYPIGHEAFAQEAPQRYRSLLDEIRTLPASLNLAADIPNSLELAYKTEYARFIEDTWHVTLMNSPSWLNEWVRARDAMFASDGPMALTHFKTALDQAKYVAGPLFIPFYVQVCAFCKAQFQLLSKRKEEELFERFYAGLGSDVMKYAKLVGFIPHFLRNPETLMPHSTLPVRTRLILSETDALASVLAQVFDASGAPS
;
A
#
# COMPACT_ATOMS: atom_id res chain seq x y z
N MET A 1 -2.53 17.54 -5.18
CA MET A 1 -3.92 17.24 -5.57
C MET A 1 -4.53 16.53 -4.39
N LEU A 2 -5.49 17.19 -3.74
CA LEU A 2 -6.35 16.58 -2.73
C LEU A 2 -7.14 15.45 -3.41
N PRO A 3 -7.50 14.37 -2.71
CA PRO A 3 -8.39 13.35 -3.27
C PRO A 3 -9.68 14.04 -3.75
N THR A 4 -9.96 13.95 -5.05
CA THR A 4 -11.18 14.51 -5.65
C THR A 4 -12.34 13.52 -5.65
N SER A 5 -12.36 12.56 -4.73
CA SER A 5 -13.55 11.76 -4.48
C SER A 5 -13.52 11.25 -3.04
N ASN A 6 -14.68 11.23 -2.37
CA ASN A 6 -14.91 10.61 -1.06
C ASN A 6 -14.79 9.08 -1.15
N GLN A 7 -13.75 8.58 -1.84
CA GLN A 7 -13.57 7.18 -2.20
C GLN A 7 -12.34 6.59 -1.53
N MET A 8 -12.40 5.28 -1.32
CA MET A 8 -11.28 4.51 -0.81
C MET A 8 -10.12 4.57 -1.83
N PRO A 9 -8.91 5.02 -1.45
CA PRO A 9 -7.86 5.23 -2.43
C PRO A 9 -7.36 3.93 -3.08
N THR A 10 -6.85 4.06 -4.30
CA THR A 10 -6.19 2.94 -4.98
C THR A 10 -4.85 2.61 -4.35
N LEU A 11 -4.29 1.43 -4.64
CA LEU A 11 -2.95 1.06 -4.19
C LEU A 11 -1.89 2.01 -4.76
N GLY A 12 -2.05 2.46 -6.01
CA GLY A 12 -1.19 3.48 -6.62
C GLY A 12 -1.21 4.82 -5.87
N PHE A 13 -2.37 5.24 -5.37
CA PHE A 13 -2.46 6.45 -4.55
C PHE A 13 -1.77 6.28 -3.19
N LEU A 14 -2.03 5.17 -2.49
CA LEU A 14 -1.36 4.91 -1.22
C LEU A 14 0.16 4.82 -1.39
N HIS A 15 0.63 4.16 -2.44
CA HIS A 15 2.05 4.08 -2.77
C HIS A 15 2.69 5.48 -2.82
N LYS A 16 2.05 6.44 -3.49
CA LYS A 16 2.50 7.83 -3.48
C LYS A 16 2.52 8.42 -2.06
N VAL A 17 1.46 8.22 -1.29
CA VAL A 17 1.36 8.76 0.09
C VAL A 17 2.48 8.23 0.97
N VAL A 18 2.78 6.93 0.91
CA VAL A 18 3.88 6.32 1.69
C VAL A 18 5.23 6.90 1.27
N CYS A 19 5.49 7.04 -0.04
CA CYS A 19 6.70 7.68 -0.56
C CYS A 19 6.83 9.15 -0.11
N ASP A 20 5.73 9.89 -0.13
CA ASP A 20 5.66 11.28 0.34
C ASP A 20 5.96 11.37 1.85
N CYS A 21 5.41 10.44 2.65
CA CYS A 21 5.61 10.40 4.10
C CYS A 21 7.04 10.08 4.51
N LEU A 22 7.73 9.24 3.72
CA LEU A 22 9.16 9.00 3.84
C LEU A 22 10.01 10.21 3.44
N GLY A 23 9.43 11.23 2.79
CA GLY A 23 10.18 12.39 2.31
C GLY A 23 11.17 12.04 1.20
N LEU A 24 10.81 11.08 0.34
CA LEU A 24 11.67 10.60 -0.76
C LEU A 24 11.94 11.65 -1.82
N TRP A 25 11.13 12.69 -1.93
CA TRP A 25 11.27 13.70 -2.98
C TRP A 25 12.01 14.95 -2.47
N THR A 26 13.23 15.21 -2.98
CA THR A 26 14.00 16.44 -2.66
C THR A 26 13.66 17.58 -3.60
N SER A 27 13.78 18.82 -3.12
CA SER A 27 13.77 20.03 -3.95
C SER A 27 15.14 20.33 -4.57
N ASP A 28 16.19 19.68 -4.06
CA ASP A 28 17.54 19.79 -4.58
C ASP A 28 17.67 18.75 -5.70
N ASN A 29 17.74 19.26 -6.92
CA ASN A 29 17.63 18.55 -8.19
C ASN A 29 18.66 17.43 -8.36
N GLN A 30 18.26 16.20 -8.04
CA GLN A 30 18.56 15.06 -8.90
C GLN A 30 17.22 14.44 -9.28
N ASP A 31 16.43 15.23 -10.01
CA ASP A 31 15.24 14.74 -10.69
C ASP A 31 15.71 13.82 -11.81
N VAL A 32 15.61 12.52 -11.56
CA VAL A 32 16.12 11.49 -12.47
C VAL A 32 15.25 11.45 -13.71
N THR A 33 15.83 11.92 -14.81
CA THR A 33 15.12 12.16 -16.06
C THR A 33 15.25 10.93 -16.94
N PHE A 34 14.23 10.07 -16.99
CA PHE A 34 14.27 8.86 -17.83
C PHE A 34 14.04 9.22 -19.30
N LYS A 35 14.98 8.88 -20.18
CA LYS A 35 14.75 8.98 -21.63
C LYS A 35 13.93 7.78 -22.08
N VAL A 36 12.63 8.00 -22.26
CA VAL A 36 11.63 6.95 -22.50
C VAL A 36 10.96 7.14 -23.86
N GLY A 37 10.46 6.03 -24.43
CA GLY A 37 9.74 6.02 -25.69
C GLY A 37 8.49 6.91 -25.70
N ALA A 38 7.95 7.16 -26.89
CA ALA A 38 6.87 8.10 -27.13
C ALA A 38 5.56 7.62 -26.48
N THR A 39 5.30 6.31 -26.52
CA THR A 39 4.08 5.68 -25.99
C THR A 39 4.29 5.06 -24.61
N GLU A 40 3.26 4.99 -23.77
CA GLU A 40 3.34 4.37 -22.42
C GLU A 40 3.85 2.92 -22.47
N LYS A 41 3.39 2.17 -23.48
CA LYS A 41 3.83 0.80 -23.76
C LYS A 41 5.33 0.72 -24.01
N GLU A 42 5.91 1.63 -24.80
CA GLU A 42 7.35 1.70 -25.01
C GLU A 42 8.11 2.08 -23.75
N ARG A 43 7.54 2.94 -22.88
CA ARG A 43 8.17 3.28 -21.59
C ARG A 43 8.30 2.06 -20.69
N ARG A 44 7.24 1.26 -20.62
CA ARG A 44 7.21 0.02 -19.84
C ARG A 44 8.25 -0.97 -20.32
N THR A 45 8.36 -1.16 -21.63
CA THR A 45 9.36 -2.07 -22.22
C THR A 45 10.79 -1.58 -21.93
N ALA A 46 11.06 -0.29 -22.11
CA ALA A 46 12.39 0.29 -21.89
C ALA A 46 12.81 0.24 -20.42
N LEU A 47 11.88 0.51 -19.49
CA LEU A 47 12.14 0.36 -18.05
C LEU A 47 12.44 -1.10 -17.73
N ARG A 48 11.57 -2.05 -18.09
CA ARG A 48 11.80 -3.47 -17.84
C ARG A 48 13.16 -3.97 -18.34
N GLN A 49 13.55 -3.60 -19.57
CA GLN A 49 14.86 -3.95 -20.12
C GLN A 49 16.01 -3.34 -19.32
N ALA A 50 15.85 -2.11 -18.83
CA ALA A 50 16.87 -1.48 -18.01
C ALA A 50 17.09 -2.21 -16.68
N PHE A 51 16.00 -2.68 -16.08
CA PHE A 51 16.10 -3.38 -14.81
C PHE A 51 16.67 -4.77 -14.92
N GLU A 52 16.30 -5.51 -15.96
CA GLU A 52 16.98 -6.78 -16.28
C GLU A 52 18.49 -6.56 -16.52
N SER A 53 18.88 -5.42 -17.10
CA SER A 53 20.29 -5.13 -17.38
C SER A 53 21.11 -4.71 -16.15
N ILE A 54 20.47 -4.21 -15.08
CA ILE A 54 21.18 -3.90 -13.82
C ILE A 54 20.99 -4.99 -12.76
N LYS A 55 20.24 -6.04 -13.07
CA LYS A 55 20.05 -7.17 -12.16
C LYS A 55 21.36 -7.93 -12.05
N ARG A 56 21.88 -8.05 -10.82
CA ARG A 56 23.10 -8.79 -10.50
C ARG A 56 22.78 -10.27 -10.35
N ASP A 57 23.82 -11.10 -10.37
CA ASP A 57 23.72 -12.56 -10.30
C ASP A 57 23.08 -13.06 -8.99
N ASP A 58 23.14 -12.26 -7.92
CA ASP A 58 22.48 -12.52 -6.63
C ASP A 58 20.98 -12.17 -6.62
N GLY A 59 20.45 -11.71 -7.75
CA GLY A 59 19.06 -11.26 -7.90
C GLY A 59 18.80 -9.85 -7.38
N MET A 60 19.79 -9.17 -6.80
CA MET A 60 19.69 -7.78 -6.37
C MET A 60 19.90 -6.84 -7.56
N TYR A 61 19.23 -5.70 -7.55
CA TYR A 61 19.41 -4.69 -8.58
C TYR A 61 20.66 -3.83 -8.28
N GLY A 62 21.30 -3.37 -9.33
CA GLY A 62 22.40 -2.40 -9.28
C GLY A 62 22.00 -1.09 -8.61
N SER A 63 22.98 -0.21 -8.45
CA SER A 63 22.76 1.11 -7.90
C SER A 63 21.78 1.92 -8.76
N PHE A 64 21.23 2.98 -8.19
CA PHE A 64 20.37 3.88 -8.95
C PHE A 64 21.13 4.57 -10.09
N ASP A 65 22.42 4.82 -9.92
CA ASP A 65 23.29 5.33 -11.00
C ASP A 65 23.43 4.31 -12.14
N ASP A 66 23.49 3.02 -11.84
CA ASP A 66 23.50 1.94 -12.86
C ASP A 66 22.20 1.96 -13.67
N LEU A 67 21.05 2.14 -12.99
CA LEU A 67 19.75 2.25 -13.64
C LEU A 67 19.69 3.46 -14.60
N ILE A 68 20.20 4.61 -14.16
CA ILE A 68 20.25 5.82 -14.97
C ILE A 68 21.14 5.59 -16.19
N ALA A 69 22.32 5.01 -16.00
CA ALA A 69 23.25 4.72 -17.08
C ALA A 69 22.61 3.82 -18.15
N VAL A 70 21.94 2.75 -17.73
CA VAL A 70 21.30 1.78 -18.63
C VAL A 70 20.08 2.39 -19.34
N THR A 71 19.20 3.08 -18.62
CA THR A 71 18.03 3.73 -19.23
C THR A 71 18.41 4.83 -20.23
N VAL A 72 19.53 5.52 -20.01
CA VAL A 72 20.11 6.47 -20.98
C VAL A 72 20.62 5.76 -22.25
N GLN A 73 21.18 4.56 -22.13
CA GLN A 73 21.67 3.78 -23.26
C GLN A 73 20.56 3.12 -24.08
N LEU A 74 19.47 2.68 -23.44
CA LEU A 74 18.32 2.04 -24.10
C LEU A 74 17.37 3.03 -24.79
N ALA A 75 17.59 4.33 -24.62
CA ALA A 75 16.76 5.35 -25.24
C ALA A 75 16.96 5.40 -26.77
N PRO A 76 15.88 5.51 -27.57
CA PRO A 76 15.98 5.58 -29.02
C PRO A 76 16.79 6.82 -29.45
N LYS A 77 17.74 6.61 -30.37
CA LYS A 77 18.69 7.65 -30.85
C LYS A 77 18.10 8.61 -31.88
N ASP A 78 16.98 8.25 -32.53
CA ASP A 78 16.41 9.05 -33.61
C ASP A 78 15.08 9.73 -33.21
N THR A 79 15.06 11.05 -33.41
CA THR A 79 13.94 12.01 -33.29
C THR A 79 12.66 11.49 -33.98
N GLN A 80 11.45 11.51 -33.40
CA GLN A 80 10.68 12.66 -32.93
C GLN A 80 9.59 12.20 -31.92
N LYS A 81 9.30 13.06 -30.93
CA LYS A 81 8.47 12.84 -29.72
C LYS A 81 9.15 12.10 -28.56
N VAL A 82 10.43 12.36 -28.31
CA VAL A 82 10.98 12.19 -26.96
C VAL A 82 10.25 13.18 -26.05
N LYS A 83 9.29 12.74 -25.24
CA LYS A 83 8.78 13.57 -24.15
C LYS A 83 9.96 13.79 -23.19
N LYS A 84 10.16 15.04 -22.74
CA LYS A 84 11.12 15.39 -21.67
C LYS A 84 11.04 14.32 -20.58
N GLY A 85 12.20 13.82 -20.15
CA GLY A 85 12.21 12.65 -19.28
C GLY A 85 11.36 12.88 -18.04
N ARG A 86 10.48 11.91 -17.77
CA ARG A 86 9.65 11.91 -16.57
C ARG A 86 10.50 11.39 -15.43
N THR A 87 10.31 11.89 -14.22
CA THR A 87 10.98 11.39 -13.02
C THR A 87 10.27 10.18 -12.43
N ILE A 88 10.95 9.36 -11.59
CA ILE A 88 10.26 8.33 -10.80
C ILE A 88 9.12 8.97 -10.01
N GLN A 89 9.34 10.16 -9.45
CA GLN A 89 8.28 10.92 -8.80
C GLN A 89 7.10 11.19 -9.75
N ALA A 90 7.35 11.66 -10.98
CA ALA A 90 6.29 11.89 -11.95
C ALA A 90 5.57 10.60 -12.37
N TYR A 91 6.26 9.45 -12.35
CA TYR A 91 5.64 8.14 -12.59
C TYR A 91 4.76 7.71 -11.41
N VAL A 92 5.25 7.86 -10.18
CA VAL A 92 4.46 7.65 -8.96
C VAL A 92 3.24 8.58 -8.91
N ASP A 93 3.40 9.85 -9.29
CA ASP A 93 2.32 10.82 -9.41
C ASP A 93 1.30 10.43 -10.49
N HIS A 94 1.77 9.82 -11.59
CA HIS A 94 0.89 9.31 -12.63
C HIS A 94 0.06 8.11 -12.12
N LEU A 95 0.73 7.12 -11.53
CA LEU A 95 0.07 5.93 -10.98
C LEU A 95 -0.88 6.25 -9.83
N SER A 96 -0.64 7.33 -9.09
CA SER A 96 -1.61 7.80 -8.09
C SER A 96 -2.97 8.21 -8.67
N LYS A 97 -3.04 8.46 -9.99
CA LYS A 97 -4.25 8.85 -10.72
C LYS A 97 -4.88 7.72 -11.52
N THR A 98 -4.05 6.80 -12.04
CA THR A 98 -4.51 5.71 -12.93
C THR A 98 -4.47 4.32 -12.30
N ASP A 99 -3.89 4.21 -11.09
CA ASP A 99 -3.53 2.95 -10.43
C ASP A 99 -2.52 2.10 -11.23
N PHE A 100 -2.08 1.00 -10.65
CA PHE A 100 -1.24 0.01 -11.31
C PHE A 100 -2.01 -0.73 -12.41
N GLU A 101 -1.33 -1.00 -13.51
CA GLU A 101 -1.83 -1.79 -14.62
C GLU A 101 -1.70 -3.30 -14.41
N SER A 102 -0.76 -3.75 -13.58
CA SER A 102 -0.59 -5.17 -13.28
C SER A 102 0.14 -5.38 -11.96
N ILE A 103 0.03 -6.59 -11.41
CA ILE A 103 0.84 -7.00 -10.26
C ILE A 103 2.34 -6.95 -10.57
N ASP A 104 2.74 -7.23 -11.81
CA ASP A 104 4.13 -7.16 -12.23
C ASP A 104 4.64 -5.71 -12.19
N GLU A 105 3.85 -4.75 -12.70
CA GLU A 105 4.18 -3.32 -12.63
C GLU A 105 4.31 -2.83 -11.17
N TYR A 106 3.45 -3.34 -10.28
CA TYR A 106 3.55 -3.08 -8.85
C TYR A 106 4.84 -3.65 -8.23
N ILE A 107 5.15 -4.93 -8.48
CA ILE A 107 6.37 -5.59 -7.96
C ILE A 107 7.62 -4.87 -8.46
N GLU A 108 7.62 -4.54 -9.74
CA GLU A 108 8.67 -3.84 -10.45
C GLU A 108 8.94 -2.47 -9.81
N LEU A 109 7.94 -1.59 -9.75
CA LEU A 109 8.11 -0.27 -9.13
C LEU A 109 8.50 -0.36 -7.65
N ARG A 110 7.98 -1.36 -6.94
CA ARG A 110 8.30 -1.58 -5.53
C ARG A 110 9.78 -1.85 -5.32
N GLN A 111 10.43 -2.63 -6.18
CA GLN A 111 11.88 -2.86 -6.12
C GLN A 111 12.66 -1.55 -6.34
N TYR A 112 12.16 -0.67 -7.20
CA TYR A 112 12.84 0.60 -7.51
C TYR A 112 12.80 1.56 -6.32
N ILE A 113 11.64 1.64 -5.67
CA ILE A 113 11.49 2.45 -4.48
C ILE A 113 12.32 1.89 -3.32
N GLN A 114 12.44 0.57 -3.17
CA GLN A 114 13.33 -0.04 -2.16
C GLN A 114 14.80 0.35 -2.37
N ALA A 115 15.29 0.28 -3.62
CA ALA A 115 16.67 0.68 -3.95
C ALA A 115 16.89 2.17 -3.63
N LEU A 116 15.96 3.04 -4.04
CA LEU A 116 15.99 4.48 -3.77
C LEU A 116 15.98 4.78 -2.26
N ILE A 117 15.12 4.10 -1.49
CA ILE A 117 15.08 4.21 -0.02
C ILE A 117 16.44 3.82 0.56
N THR A 118 16.97 2.67 0.14
CA THR A 118 18.22 2.12 0.67
C THR A 118 19.38 3.08 0.48
N GLU A 119 19.55 3.57 -0.75
CA GLU A 119 20.57 4.55 -1.07
C GLU A 119 20.40 5.83 -0.24
N ARG A 120 19.18 6.38 -0.23
CA ARG A 120 18.90 7.67 0.40
C ARG A 120 19.16 7.65 1.90
N PHE A 121 18.76 6.57 2.58
CA PHE A 121 18.77 6.49 4.03
C PHE A 121 19.97 5.74 4.63
N SER A 122 20.82 5.16 3.78
CA SER A 122 22.00 4.37 4.18
C SER A 122 22.90 5.11 5.15
N ARG A 123 23.21 6.37 4.85
CA ARG A 123 24.11 7.22 5.64
C ARG A 123 23.67 7.49 7.08
N TRP A 124 22.41 7.21 7.42
CA TRP A 124 21.86 7.39 8.76
C TRP A 124 21.47 6.07 9.43
N GLY A 125 21.76 4.92 8.80
CA GLY A 125 21.34 3.62 9.32
C GLY A 125 19.82 3.41 9.33
N LEU A 126 19.07 4.15 8.50
CA LEU A 126 17.60 4.14 8.51
C LEU A 126 16.97 3.34 7.36
N SER A 127 17.80 2.77 6.47
CA SER A 127 17.34 2.05 5.27
C SER A 127 16.40 0.90 5.60
N GLU A 128 16.75 0.07 6.57
CA GLU A 128 15.94 -1.08 6.97
C GLU A 128 14.55 -0.66 7.47
N LEU A 129 14.49 0.32 8.39
CA LEU A 129 13.23 0.87 8.88
C LEU A 129 12.37 1.44 7.76
N ALA A 130 12.97 2.24 6.88
CA ALA A 130 12.26 2.90 5.79
C ALA A 130 11.75 1.90 4.74
N VAL A 131 12.53 0.87 4.40
CA VAL A 131 12.12 -0.22 3.50
C VAL A 131 11.00 -1.03 4.15
N ASN A 132 11.17 -1.42 5.41
CA ASN A 132 10.16 -2.19 6.13
C ASN A 132 8.86 -1.40 6.24
N PHE A 133 8.89 -0.10 6.56
CA PHE A 133 7.70 0.73 6.58
C PHE A 133 7.03 0.80 5.21
N TYR A 134 7.80 1.04 4.16
CA TYR A 134 7.28 1.11 2.79
C TYR A 134 6.53 -0.16 2.37
N LEU A 135 7.15 -1.33 2.56
CA LEU A 135 6.57 -2.61 2.16
C LEU A 135 5.38 -2.99 3.04
N SER A 136 5.53 -2.83 4.35
CA SER A 136 4.51 -3.21 5.32
C SER A 136 3.27 -2.34 5.15
N ALA A 137 3.41 -1.02 4.93
CA ALA A 137 2.28 -0.13 4.74
C ALA A 137 1.40 -0.55 3.56
N LEU A 138 2.02 -0.93 2.44
CA LEU A 138 1.30 -1.42 1.25
C LEU A 138 0.66 -2.78 1.48
N ALA A 139 1.35 -3.68 2.17
CA ALA A 139 0.82 -5.01 2.48
C ALA A 139 -0.38 -4.93 3.45
N HIS A 140 -0.27 -4.15 4.52
CA HIS A 140 -1.35 -3.91 5.49
C HIS A 140 -2.54 -3.19 4.86
N TYR A 141 -2.31 -2.33 3.88
CA TYR A 141 -3.42 -1.73 3.13
C TYR A 141 -4.17 -2.75 2.29
N ARG A 142 -3.44 -3.64 1.60
CA ARG A 142 -4.04 -4.75 0.85
C ARG A 142 -4.88 -5.64 1.77
N GLU A 143 -4.37 -5.99 2.96
CA GLU A 143 -5.16 -6.70 3.98
C GLU A 143 -6.41 -5.90 4.38
N PHE A 144 -6.25 -4.61 4.69
CA PHE A 144 -7.38 -3.75 5.08
C PHE A 144 -8.49 -3.71 4.02
N VAL A 145 -8.15 -3.46 2.75
CA VAL A 145 -9.16 -3.43 1.68
C VAL A 145 -9.70 -4.82 1.30
N ARG A 146 -8.97 -5.90 1.61
CA ARG A 146 -9.45 -7.28 1.45
C ARG A 146 -10.51 -7.63 2.49
N GLU A 147 -10.40 -7.06 3.69
CA GLU A 147 -11.26 -7.41 4.82
C GLU A 147 -12.38 -6.39 5.05
N HIS A 148 -12.22 -5.15 4.62
CA HIS A 148 -13.19 -4.07 4.83
C HIS A 148 -14.10 -3.88 3.62
N ALA A 149 -15.35 -4.32 3.73
CA ALA A 149 -16.42 -3.99 2.82
C ALA A 149 -17.07 -2.66 3.25
N CYS A 150 -16.88 -1.64 2.42
CA CYS A 150 -17.17 -0.25 2.79
C CYS A 150 -18.39 0.30 2.05
N SER A 151 -19.22 1.06 2.76
CA SER A 151 -20.30 1.84 2.14
C SER A 151 -19.73 3.13 1.52
N GLU A 152 -20.43 3.71 0.53
CA GLU A 152 -20.04 5.00 -0.06
C GLU A 152 -19.87 6.13 0.97
N GLN A 153 -20.64 6.08 2.06
CA GLN A 153 -20.65 7.11 3.10
C GLN A 153 -19.46 6.99 4.06
N SER A 154 -18.80 5.83 4.13
CA SER A 154 -17.74 5.55 5.10
C SER A 154 -16.34 5.40 4.49
N GLN A 155 -16.17 5.56 3.18
CA GLN A 155 -14.89 5.31 2.53
C GLN A 155 -13.79 6.29 2.98
N GLU A 156 -14.08 7.60 2.99
CA GLU A 156 -13.15 8.64 3.43
C GLU A 156 -12.72 8.42 4.89
N TYR A 157 -13.69 8.22 5.78
CA TYR A 157 -13.44 7.95 7.19
C TYR A 157 -12.60 6.69 7.38
N SER A 158 -12.92 5.62 6.65
CA SER A 158 -12.18 4.35 6.74
C SER A 158 -10.73 4.52 6.28
N TYR A 159 -10.49 5.32 5.25
CA TYR A 159 -9.15 5.65 4.81
C TYR A 159 -8.39 6.51 5.83
N GLN A 160 -9.01 7.57 6.36
CA GLN A 160 -8.42 8.40 7.41
C GLN A 160 -8.11 7.56 8.66
N TYR A 161 -8.97 6.61 9.04
CA TYR A 161 -8.74 5.65 10.11
C TYR A 161 -7.51 4.78 9.84
N PHE A 162 -7.41 4.21 8.64
CA PHE A 162 -6.26 3.38 8.25
C PHE A 162 -4.94 4.16 8.37
N ILE A 163 -4.88 5.39 7.88
CA ILE A 163 -3.67 6.23 7.97
C ILE A 163 -3.39 6.62 9.43
N SER A 164 -4.40 7.08 10.16
CA SER A 164 -4.26 7.66 11.50
C SER A 164 -4.00 6.64 12.60
N ARG A 165 -4.43 5.39 12.39
CA ARG A 165 -4.28 4.33 13.39
C ARG A 165 -3.36 3.23 12.92
N ASN A 166 -3.67 2.58 11.79
CA ASN A 166 -2.93 1.39 11.36
C ASN A 166 -1.50 1.73 10.94
N LEU A 167 -1.31 2.74 10.09
CA LEU A 167 0.05 3.13 9.67
C LEU A 167 0.87 3.75 10.80
N ARG A 168 0.25 4.54 11.69
CA ARG A 168 0.95 5.09 12.87
C ARG A 168 1.40 4.00 13.84
N PHE A 169 0.54 3.02 14.11
CA PHE A 169 0.87 1.87 14.94
C PHE A 169 1.95 0.98 14.31
N LEU A 170 1.90 0.80 12.99
CA LEU A 170 2.92 0.11 12.22
C LEU A 170 4.29 0.82 12.36
N THR A 171 4.36 2.14 12.22
CA THR A 171 5.62 2.88 12.38
C THR A 171 6.23 2.67 13.76
N ALA A 172 5.42 2.74 14.82
CA ALA A 172 5.89 2.50 16.19
C ALA A 172 6.39 1.06 16.37
N THR A 173 5.66 0.07 15.85
CA THR A 173 6.04 -1.34 16.02
C THR A 173 7.32 -1.69 15.26
N LEU A 174 7.50 -1.17 14.05
CA LEU A 174 8.74 -1.35 13.29
C LEU A 174 9.94 -0.74 14.00
N ALA A 175 9.76 0.41 14.65
CA ALA A 175 10.82 1.02 15.44
C ALA A 175 11.18 0.17 16.67
N SER A 176 10.18 -0.31 17.41
CA SER A 176 10.40 -1.19 18.58
C SER A 176 11.05 -2.53 18.20
N ALA A 177 10.76 -3.07 17.00
CA ALA A 177 11.40 -4.29 16.52
C ALA A 177 12.91 -4.10 16.25
N LEU A 178 13.32 -2.91 15.82
CA LEU A 178 14.73 -2.56 15.58
C LEU A 178 15.46 -2.15 16.86
N LEU A 179 14.73 -1.71 17.89
CA LEU A 179 15.26 -1.21 19.15
C LEU A 179 14.57 -1.90 20.34
N PRO A 180 14.86 -3.19 20.62
CA PRO A 180 14.18 -3.94 21.68
C PRO A 180 14.50 -3.42 23.10
N ASP A 181 15.69 -2.84 23.32
CA ASP A 181 16.13 -2.27 24.60
C ASP A 181 16.06 -0.73 24.61
N ASP A 182 15.12 -0.17 23.87
CA ASP A 182 14.97 1.27 23.71
C ASP A 182 14.59 1.98 25.03
N THR A 183 15.31 3.06 25.32
CA THR A 183 15.06 3.91 26.50
C THR A 183 14.48 5.27 26.12
N TRP A 184 14.22 5.52 24.83
CA TRP A 184 13.57 6.73 24.39
C TRP A 184 12.13 6.82 24.93
N PRO A 185 11.67 7.98 25.42
CA PRO A 185 10.30 8.13 25.88
C PRO A 185 9.28 7.83 24.77
N ALA A 186 8.13 7.25 25.11
CA ALA A 186 7.04 7.09 24.15
C ALA A 186 6.24 8.40 24.01
N ALA A 187 5.91 8.78 22.77
CA ALA A 187 4.93 9.83 22.52
C ALA A 187 3.53 9.35 22.91
N GLY A 188 2.65 10.30 23.27
CA GLY A 188 1.24 9.99 23.46
C GLY A 188 0.59 9.50 22.16
N PRO A 189 -0.40 8.59 22.23
CA PRO A 189 -1.09 8.07 21.04
C PRO A 189 -1.79 9.18 20.24
N ASP A 190 -2.20 10.27 20.89
CA ASP A 190 -2.92 11.38 20.28
C ASP A 190 -2.03 12.62 20.03
N GLU A 191 -0.70 12.45 20.02
CA GLU A 191 0.22 13.55 19.76
C GLU A 191 0.01 14.17 18.37
N GLN A 192 -0.47 15.42 18.34
CA GLN A 192 -0.77 16.15 17.12
C GLN A 192 0.49 16.58 16.37
N TRP A 193 1.59 16.84 17.10
CA TRP A 193 2.84 17.35 16.55
C TRP A 193 4.04 16.45 16.90
N PRO A 194 4.14 15.23 16.33
CA PRO A 194 5.17 14.25 16.69
C PRO A 194 6.60 14.78 16.58
N LEU A 195 6.90 15.55 15.53
CA LEU A 195 8.22 16.16 15.33
C LEU A 195 8.55 17.21 16.39
N ARG A 196 7.56 18.00 16.81
CA ARG A 196 7.76 18.98 17.87
C ARG A 196 8.00 18.28 19.20
N TRP A 197 7.18 17.28 19.50
CA TRP A 197 7.30 16.46 20.70
C TRP A 197 8.68 15.79 20.77
N PHE A 198 9.17 15.26 19.65
CA PHE A 198 10.52 14.70 19.55
C PHE A 198 11.59 15.76 19.87
N ALA A 199 11.52 16.94 19.27
CA ALA A 199 12.49 18.02 19.51
C ALA A 199 12.51 18.47 20.98
N ASP A 200 11.33 18.63 21.60
CA ASP A 200 11.21 18.99 23.01
C ASP A 200 11.77 17.89 23.93
N THR A 201 11.50 16.63 23.59
CA THR A 201 12.03 15.46 24.31
C THR A 201 13.56 15.39 24.20
N ALA A 202 14.12 15.58 23.01
CA ALA A 202 15.56 15.62 22.77
C ALA A 202 16.24 16.73 23.59
N CYS A 203 15.69 17.94 23.60
CA CYS A 203 16.18 19.05 24.41
C CYS A 203 16.13 18.73 25.91
N ARG A 204 15.06 18.11 26.39
CA ARG A 204 14.92 17.71 27.79
C ARG A 204 15.94 16.65 28.19
N ILE A 205 16.16 15.64 27.34
CA ILE A 205 17.12 14.55 27.60
C ILE A 205 18.55 15.07 27.65
N THR A 206 18.91 15.97 26.73
CA THR A 206 20.28 16.50 26.60
C THR A 206 20.55 17.70 27.51
N GLY A 207 19.50 18.34 28.06
CA GLY A 207 19.62 19.59 28.81
C GLY A 207 19.93 20.82 27.94
N ILE A 208 19.95 20.68 26.61
CA ILE A 208 20.27 21.76 25.67
C ILE A 208 18.97 22.42 25.19
N SER A 209 18.85 23.73 25.42
CA SER A 209 17.71 24.49 24.93
C SER A 209 17.76 24.66 23.41
N LEU A 210 16.59 24.79 22.76
CA LEU A 210 16.50 25.12 21.34
C LEU A 210 17.22 26.44 21.02
N HIS A 211 17.20 27.42 21.93
CA HIS A 211 17.93 28.66 21.77
C HIS A 211 19.43 28.42 21.62
N LYS A 212 20.03 27.62 22.51
CA LYS A 212 21.46 27.27 22.46
C LYS A 212 21.79 26.48 21.19
N LEU A 213 20.89 25.59 20.75
CA LEU A 213 21.03 24.88 19.48
C LEU A 213 21.05 25.84 18.27
N HIS A 214 20.23 26.89 18.28
CA HIS A 214 20.25 27.91 17.22
C HIS A 214 21.54 28.71 17.19
N GLN A 215 22.14 29.01 18.34
CA GLN A 215 23.45 29.66 18.43
C GLN A 215 24.57 28.75 17.93
N TYR A 216 24.52 27.46 18.26
CA TYR A 216 25.44 26.44 17.72
C TYR A 216 25.44 26.43 16.19
N HIS A 217 24.27 26.47 15.56
CA HIS A 217 24.17 26.51 14.09
C HIS A 217 24.73 27.79 13.47
N GLU A 218 24.67 28.91 14.18
CA GLU A 218 25.28 30.16 13.69
C GLU A 218 26.80 30.12 13.83
N PHE A 219 27.31 29.59 14.95
CA PHE A 219 28.73 29.36 15.16
C PHE A 219 29.33 28.41 14.10
N GLN A 220 28.68 27.28 13.83
CA GLN A 220 29.12 26.30 12.82
C GLN A 220 29.20 26.84 11.39
N ARG A 221 28.47 27.92 11.07
CA ARG A 221 28.59 28.59 9.77
C ARG A 221 29.88 29.36 9.62
N GLN A 222 30.39 29.89 10.73
CA GLN A 222 31.65 30.63 10.77
C GLN A 222 32.81 29.65 10.86
N GLU A 223 32.68 28.62 11.71
CA GLU A 223 33.71 27.61 11.96
C GLU A 223 33.09 26.19 12.03
N PRO A 224 33.23 25.35 10.98
CA PRO A 224 32.58 24.04 10.91
C PRO A 224 33.35 22.98 11.72
N LEU A 225 33.26 23.05 13.04
CA LEU A 225 33.99 22.20 13.99
C LEU A 225 33.23 20.93 14.41
N GLY A 226 31.98 20.75 13.95
CA GLY A 226 31.13 19.63 14.36
C GLY A 226 30.99 19.52 15.89
N GLU A 227 31.14 18.31 16.44
CA GLU A 227 31.08 18.04 17.88
C GLU A 227 32.02 18.94 18.71
N GLN A 228 33.20 19.27 18.19
CA GLN A 228 34.20 20.06 18.91
C GLN A 228 33.73 21.48 19.22
N ALA A 229 32.76 22.02 18.47
CA ALA A 229 32.20 23.34 18.75
C ALA A 229 31.51 23.43 20.11
N TRP A 230 31.02 22.32 20.67
CA TRP A 230 30.39 22.32 21.99
C TRP A 230 31.37 22.63 23.13
N ASN A 231 32.68 22.58 22.86
CA ASN A 231 33.74 23.01 23.80
C ASN A 231 33.95 24.53 23.81
N HIS A 232 33.34 25.25 22.87
CA HIS A 232 33.46 26.71 22.75
C HIS A 232 32.25 27.41 23.40
N ASP A 233 32.48 28.61 23.92
CA ASP A 233 31.39 29.47 24.36
C ASP A 233 30.85 30.28 23.17
N PHE A 234 29.63 29.95 22.75
CA PHE A 234 28.89 30.66 21.71
C PHE A 234 27.62 31.32 22.26
N THR A 235 27.53 31.58 23.56
CA THR A 235 26.38 32.28 24.18
C THR A 235 26.22 33.73 23.68
N SER A 236 27.30 34.34 23.20
CA SER A 236 27.30 35.67 22.57
C SER A 236 26.91 35.65 21.09
N GLN A 237 26.81 34.47 20.46
CA GLN A 237 26.42 34.34 19.06
C GLN A 237 24.93 34.66 18.86
N LEU A 238 24.62 35.24 17.71
CA LEU A 238 23.24 35.42 17.29
C LEU A 238 22.57 34.06 17.01
N VAL A 239 21.24 34.03 17.09
CA VAL A 239 20.49 32.82 16.74
C VAL A 239 20.42 32.64 15.23
N ASN A 240 20.70 31.43 14.75
CA ASN A 240 20.59 31.12 13.34
C ASN A 240 19.13 31.13 12.85
N THR A 241 18.78 32.11 12.02
CA THR A 241 17.40 32.29 11.51
C THR A 241 16.85 31.07 10.76
N ARG A 242 17.70 30.36 9.99
CA ARG A 242 17.27 29.18 9.23
C ARG A 242 16.87 28.04 10.15
N SER A 243 17.68 27.74 11.16
CA SER A 243 17.40 26.71 12.16
C SER A 243 16.13 27.04 12.97
N LYS A 244 15.93 28.32 13.34
CA LYS A 244 14.71 28.79 14.00
C LYS A 244 13.46 28.55 13.13
N GLN A 245 13.52 28.94 11.86
CA GLN A 245 12.42 28.70 10.92
C GLN A 245 12.09 27.21 10.74
N VAL A 246 13.09 26.32 10.78
CA VAL A 246 12.86 24.87 10.73
C VAL A 246 12.13 24.38 11.97
N ILE A 247 12.56 24.81 13.17
CA ILE A 247 11.90 24.44 14.43
C ILE A 247 10.47 24.97 14.51
N ASP A 248 10.22 26.19 14.05
CA ASP A 248 8.88 26.79 13.99
C ASP A 248 7.93 26.03 13.05
N ARG A 249 8.46 25.33 12.04
CA ARG A 249 7.67 24.50 11.12
C ARG A 249 7.21 23.18 11.73
N LEU A 250 7.83 22.70 12.81
CA LEU A 250 7.47 21.42 13.43
C LEU A 250 6.06 21.42 14.06
N ARG A 251 5.46 22.60 14.25
CA ARG A 251 4.09 22.80 14.75
C ARG A 251 3.09 23.22 13.66
N LYS A 252 3.42 23.03 12.38
CA LYS A 252 2.60 23.45 11.25
C LYS A 252 2.14 22.25 10.42
N HIS A 253 0.94 22.36 9.85
CA HIS A 253 0.40 21.40 8.88
C HIS A 253 1.14 21.52 7.53
N GLY A 254 2.40 21.08 7.52
CA GLY A 254 3.24 21.04 6.35
C GLY A 254 4.10 19.80 6.37
N ARG A 255 4.22 19.15 5.21
CA ARG A 255 5.05 17.95 5.06
C ARG A 255 6.51 18.31 5.33
N MET A 256 7.17 17.46 6.11
CA MET A 256 8.56 17.62 6.50
C MET A 256 9.45 16.62 5.78
N LYS A 257 10.60 17.11 5.31
CA LYS A 257 11.64 16.30 4.67
C LYS A 257 12.76 16.02 5.66
N TRP A 258 13.27 14.80 5.63
CA TRP A 258 14.35 14.34 6.52
C TRP A 258 15.58 15.26 6.48
N LYS A 259 16.09 15.57 5.27
CA LYS A 259 17.23 16.49 5.05
C LYS A 259 16.97 17.92 5.51
N THR A 260 15.71 18.31 5.75
CA THR A 260 15.37 19.67 6.20
C THR A 260 15.43 19.79 7.71
N PHE A 261 14.87 18.85 8.47
CA PHE A 261 14.80 18.98 9.93
C PHE A 261 15.89 18.21 10.67
N TYR A 262 16.25 17.00 10.22
CA TYR A 262 17.18 16.17 10.98
C TYR A 262 18.55 16.84 11.19
N PRO A 263 19.19 17.46 10.18
CA PRO A 263 20.46 18.18 10.40
C PRO A 263 20.35 19.34 11.41
N THR A 264 19.16 19.90 11.61
CA THR A 264 18.94 20.95 12.62
C THR A 264 18.96 20.37 14.03
N LEU A 265 18.46 19.15 14.23
CA LEU A 265 18.38 18.48 15.54
C LEU A 265 19.54 17.50 15.79
N GLN A 266 20.24 17.06 14.76
CA GLN A 266 21.35 16.10 14.84
C GLN A 266 22.44 16.51 15.85
N PRO A 267 22.81 17.79 16.01
CA PRO A 267 23.85 18.18 16.98
C PRO A 267 23.51 17.84 18.45
N LEU A 268 22.23 17.63 18.78
CA LEU A 268 21.84 17.16 20.11
C LEU A 268 22.31 15.72 20.38
N ALA A 269 22.53 14.92 19.33
CA ALA A 269 22.98 13.54 19.45
C ALA A 269 24.33 13.41 20.17
N TYR A 270 25.21 14.41 20.05
CA TYR A 270 26.52 14.45 20.72
C TYR A 270 26.42 14.51 22.25
N HIS A 271 25.26 14.89 22.78
CA HIS A 271 25.02 15.03 24.23
C HIS A 271 24.02 14.02 24.77
N LEU A 272 23.77 12.93 24.04
CA LEU A 272 22.91 11.86 24.53
C LEU A 272 23.54 11.16 25.74
N PRO A 273 22.74 10.80 26.75
CA PRO A 273 23.17 9.90 27.80
C PRO A 273 23.67 8.58 27.22
N LYS A 274 24.62 7.92 27.88
CA LYS A 274 25.18 6.62 27.43
C LYS A 274 24.12 5.51 27.24
N THR A 275 22.94 5.66 27.84
CA THR A 275 21.82 4.72 27.72
C THR A 275 21.04 4.86 26.41
N ILE A 276 21.22 5.96 25.67
CA ILE A 276 20.52 6.22 24.40
C ILE A 276 21.58 6.26 23.29
N SER A 277 21.45 5.36 22.31
CA SER A 277 22.34 5.36 21.15
C SER A 277 21.96 6.44 20.13
N GLU A 278 22.92 6.89 19.33
CA GLU A 278 22.64 7.78 18.19
C GLU A 278 21.69 7.14 17.17
N GLN A 279 21.78 5.82 17.00
CA GLN A 279 20.88 5.04 16.16
C GLN A 279 19.43 5.11 16.67
N ALA A 280 19.23 5.01 17.99
CA ALA A 280 17.90 5.17 18.59
C ALA A 280 17.38 6.59 18.36
N TYR A 281 18.22 7.61 18.58
CA TYR A 281 17.87 9.01 18.30
C TYR A 281 17.43 9.24 16.86
N ALA A 282 18.21 8.75 15.89
CA ALA A 282 17.88 8.85 14.46
C ALA A 282 16.58 8.12 14.13
N THR A 283 16.39 6.93 14.67
CA THR A 283 15.18 6.11 14.49
C THR A 283 13.95 6.84 14.99
N HIS A 284 13.96 7.37 16.21
CA HIS A 284 12.84 8.12 16.78
C HIS A 284 12.55 9.43 16.06
N ALA A 285 13.59 10.15 15.62
CA ALA A 285 13.41 11.31 14.76
C ALA A 285 12.69 10.93 13.46
N PHE A 286 13.06 9.79 12.86
CA PHE A 286 12.51 9.33 11.60
C PHE A 286 11.05 8.88 11.75
N VAL A 287 10.74 8.13 12.80
CA VAL A 287 9.38 7.75 13.19
C VAL A 287 8.51 8.98 13.41
N ALA A 288 9.02 9.99 14.12
CA ALA A 288 8.31 11.25 14.34
C ALA A 288 8.03 11.99 13.03
N MET A 289 8.97 11.97 12.06
CA MET A 289 8.76 12.55 10.73
C MET A 289 7.67 11.83 9.95
N ILE A 290 7.73 10.49 9.89
CA ILE A 290 6.71 9.68 9.19
C ILE A 290 5.34 9.97 9.81
N THR A 291 5.24 9.90 11.14
CA THR A 291 3.99 10.14 11.87
C THR A 291 3.44 11.55 11.64
N HIS A 292 4.31 12.57 11.65
CA HIS A 292 3.93 13.95 11.33
C HIS A 292 3.38 14.06 9.91
N ASN A 293 4.05 13.45 8.93
CA ASN A 293 3.59 13.49 7.54
C ASN A 293 2.28 12.71 7.32
N LEU A 294 2.06 11.63 8.05
CA LEU A 294 0.78 10.92 8.09
C LEU A 294 -0.33 11.82 8.67
N ASN A 295 -0.08 12.50 9.79
CA ASN A 295 -1.03 13.45 10.38
C ASN A 295 -1.38 14.59 9.41
N VAL A 296 -0.39 15.12 8.69
CA VAL A 296 -0.61 16.14 7.65
C VAL A 296 -1.49 15.57 6.53
N HIS A 297 -1.24 14.33 6.08
CA HIS A 297 -2.05 13.71 5.04
C HIS A 297 -3.50 13.44 5.47
N VAL A 298 -3.72 13.05 6.74
CA VAL A 298 -5.07 12.90 7.30
C VAL A 298 -5.81 14.23 7.30
N ALA A 299 -5.14 15.30 7.74
CA ALA A 299 -5.69 16.65 7.72
C ALA A 299 -5.97 17.16 6.30
N ASP A 300 -5.13 16.77 5.32
CA ASP A 300 -5.36 17.05 3.90
C ASP A 300 -6.62 16.33 3.37
N CYS A 301 -7.03 15.20 3.97
CA CYS A 301 -8.24 14.48 3.53
C CYS A 301 -9.53 15.17 3.99
N GLY A 302 -9.51 15.83 5.15
CA GLY A 302 -10.69 16.45 5.73
C GLY A 302 -10.67 16.43 7.26
N PRO A 303 -11.73 16.95 7.93
CA PRO A 303 -11.89 16.80 9.37
C PRO A 303 -11.99 15.31 9.72
N PHE A 304 -11.26 14.88 10.75
CA PHE A 304 -11.27 13.51 11.23
C PHE A 304 -11.33 13.50 12.75
N GLU A 305 -12.37 12.87 13.29
CA GLU A 305 -12.49 12.60 14.71
C GLU A 305 -12.24 11.11 14.95
N PHE A 306 -11.36 10.81 15.91
CA PHE A 306 -11.15 9.42 16.29
C PHE A 306 -12.46 8.86 16.88
N PRO A 307 -12.81 7.61 16.56
CA PRO A 307 -13.92 6.96 17.23
C PRO A 307 -13.57 6.94 18.72
N THR A 308 -14.48 7.45 19.55
CA THR A 308 -14.34 7.37 21.01
C THR A 308 -14.07 5.92 21.36
N PRO A 309 -12.99 5.59 22.09
CA PRO A 309 -12.64 4.20 22.33
C PRO A 309 -13.84 3.48 22.93
N SER A 310 -14.44 2.59 22.15
CA SER A 310 -15.50 1.72 22.64
C SER A 310 -14.92 0.93 23.82
N HIS A 311 -15.75 0.60 24.81
CA HIS A 311 -15.34 -0.09 26.04
C HIS A 311 -14.69 -1.47 25.84
N LEU A 312 -14.44 -1.88 24.59
CA LEU A 312 -13.46 -2.90 24.28
C LEU A 312 -12.07 -2.34 24.61
N THR A 313 -11.60 -2.68 25.81
CA THR A 313 -10.18 -2.64 26.16
C THR A 313 -9.38 -3.03 24.92
N PRO A 314 -8.40 -2.20 24.46
CA PRO A 314 -7.51 -2.63 23.41
C PRO A 314 -6.97 -3.98 23.85
N GLY A 315 -7.35 -5.05 23.14
CA GLY A 315 -6.84 -6.37 23.44
C GLY A 315 -5.34 -6.23 23.52
N LYS A 316 -4.73 -6.71 24.61
CA LYS A 316 -3.28 -6.79 24.76
C LYS A 316 -2.74 -7.73 23.67
N VAL A 317 -2.66 -7.23 22.45
CA VAL A 317 -1.95 -7.87 21.34
C VAL A 317 -0.99 -6.81 20.83
N LYS A 318 0.06 -6.61 21.62
CA LYS A 318 1.21 -5.78 21.28
C LYS A 318 2.05 -6.53 20.23
N SER A 319 1.68 -6.50 18.96
CA SER A 319 2.57 -6.96 17.86
C SER A 319 1.97 -6.77 16.45
N SER A 320 1.81 -5.54 15.94
CA SER A 320 1.64 -5.40 14.47
C SER A 320 3.00 -5.61 13.79
N HIS A 321 3.23 -6.82 13.28
CA HIS A 321 4.46 -7.16 12.56
C HIS A 321 4.49 -6.49 11.17
N SER A 322 5.65 -6.48 10.53
CA SER A 322 5.83 -6.05 9.13
C SER A 322 5.01 -6.84 8.11
N ILE A 323 4.50 -8.03 8.48
CA ILE A 323 3.75 -8.92 7.60
C ILE A 323 2.29 -8.93 8.08
N PRO A 324 1.31 -8.72 7.17
CA PRO A 324 -0.11 -8.86 7.47
C PRO A 324 -0.49 -10.22 8.06
N SER A 325 -1.52 -10.27 8.89
CA SER A 325 -1.90 -11.52 9.57
C SER A 325 -2.56 -12.50 8.60
N SER A 326 -3.36 -12.00 7.65
CA SER A 326 -3.97 -12.79 6.58
C SER A 326 -2.93 -13.50 5.74
N ASP A 327 -1.82 -12.83 5.44
CA ASP A 327 -0.75 -13.38 4.60
C ASP A 327 0.01 -14.50 5.35
N LEU A 328 0.23 -14.34 6.66
CA LEU A 328 0.80 -15.40 7.50
C LEU A 328 -0.13 -16.63 7.58
N LEU A 329 -1.44 -16.40 7.70
CA LEU A 329 -2.43 -17.48 7.72
C LEU A 329 -2.51 -18.20 6.36
N ASP A 330 -2.50 -17.44 5.26
CA ASP A 330 -2.41 -17.98 3.89
C ASP A 330 -1.17 -18.90 3.75
N LEU A 331 -0.01 -18.51 4.30
CA LEU A 331 1.21 -19.34 4.31
C LEU A 331 1.04 -20.62 5.15
N LEU A 332 0.46 -20.50 6.36
CA LEU A 332 0.18 -21.63 7.25
C LEU A 332 -0.74 -22.66 6.59
N PHE A 333 -1.83 -22.22 5.94
CA PHE A 333 -2.76 -23.13 5.24
C PHE A 333 -2.12 -23.87 4.07
N ASN A 334 -1.02 -23.35 3.52
CA ASN A 334 -0.28 -23.99 2.43
C ASN A 334 0.99 -24.73 2.92
N ASN A 335 1.16 -24.89 4.24
CA ASN A 335 2.31 -25.57 4.87
C ASN A 335 3.67 -25.00 4.47
N TYR A 336 3.76 -23.68 4.22
CA TYR A 336 5.04 -23.04 3.95
C TYR A 336 5.83 -22.82 5.26
N PRO A 337 7.18 -22.92 5.21
CA PRO A 337 8.00 -22.63 6.37
C PRO A 337 7.90 -21.14 6.75
N ILE A 338 7.77 -20.86 8.04
CA ILE A 338 7.75 -19.49 8.57
C ILE A 338 8.94 -19.32 9.49
N GLY A 339 9.87 -18.43 9.16
CA GLY A 339 11.11 -18.20 9.92
C GLY A 339 10.91 -17.60 11.33
N HIS A 340 9.66 -17.48 11.78
CA HIS A 340 9.20 -16.66 12.90
C HIS A 340 8.01 -17.35 13.61
N GLU A 341 8.24 -18.54 14.17
CA GLU A 341 7.19 -19.42 14.72
C GLU A 341 6.30 -18.75 15.78
N ALA A 342 6.87 -17.96 16.68
CA ALA A 342 6.10 -17.23 17.69
C ALA A 342 5.08 -16.26 17.07
N PHE A 343 5.46 -15.57 15.98
CA PHE A 343 4.57 -14.64 15.29
C PHE A 343 3.50 -15.36 14.46
N ALA A 344 3.82 -16.54 13.92
CA ALA A 344 2.85 -17.39 13.24
C ALA A 344 1.76 -17.87 14.22
N GLN A 345 2.13 -18.20 15.47
CA GLN A 345 1.20 -18.60 16.51
C GLN A 345 0.23 -17.47 16.92
N GLU A 346 0.67 -16.21 16.89
CA GLU A 346 -0.17 -15.05 17.21
C GLU A 346 -1.03 -14.55 16.04
N ALA A 347 -0.74 -14.98 14.80
CA ALA A 347 -1.44 -14.49 13.60
C ALA A 347 -2.98 -14.65 13.66
N PRO A 348 -3.56 -15.78 14.12
CA PRO A 348 -5.02 -15.92 14.24
C PRO A 348 -5.66 -14.88 15.17
N GLN A 349 -5.02 -14.58 16.31
CA GLN A 349 -5.56 -13.62 17.27
C GLN A 349 -5.45 -12.18 16.77
N ARG A 350 -4.33 -11.84 16.12
CA ARG A 350 -4.14 -10.53 15.48
C ARG A 350 -5.13 -10.30 14.36
N TYR A 351 -5.32 -11.30 13.50
CA TYR A 351 -6.31 -11.25 12.44
C TYR A 351 -7.73 -11.07 12.98
N ARG A 352 -8.12 -11.81 14.03
CA ARG A 352 -9.41 -11.60 14.69
C ARG A 352 -9.59 -10.17 15.22
N SER A 353 -8.55 -9.64 15.88
CA SER A 353 -8.58 -8.27 16.41
C SER A 353 -8.76 -7.23 15.30
N LEU A 354 -8.08 -7.41 14.16
CA LEU A 354 -8.27 -6.58 12.97
C LEU A 354 -9.71 -6.63 12.46
N LEU A 355 -10.28 -7.84 12.34
CA LEU A 355 -11.66 -8.03 11.86
C LEU A 355 -12.69 -7.37 12.80
N ASP A 356 -12.47 -7.47 14.11
CA ASP A 356 -13.32 -6.83 15.12
C ASP A 356 -13.26 -5.31 14.98
N GLU A 357 -12.06 -4.73 14.80
CA GLU A 357 -11.92 -3.29 14.53
C GLU A 357 -12.63 -2.86 13.24
N ILE A 358 -12.45 -3.59 12.14
CA ILE A 358 -13.09 -3.32 10.84
C ILE A 358 -14.62 -3.31 10.96
N ARG A 359 -15.19 -4.25 11.71
CA ARG A 359 -16.65 -4.33 11.93
C ARG A 359 -17.19 -3.18 12.77
N THR A 360 -16.36 -2.56 13.61
CA THR A 360 -16.75 -1.39 14.41
C THR A 360 -16.69 -0.07 13.64
N LEU A 361 -16.13 -0.06 12.42
CA LEU A 361 -16.09 1.14 11.60
C LEU A 361 -17.53 1.60 11.23
N PRO A 362 -17.79 2.92 11.20
CA PRO A 362 -19.08 3.47 10.81
C PRO A 362 -19.53 2.94 9.45
N ALA A 363 -20.81 2.54 9.35
CA ALA A 363 -21.40 2.01 8.12
C ALA A 363 -20.56 0.90 7.44
N SER A 364 -19.92 0.04 8.25
CA SER A 364 -19.26 -1.17 7.77
C SER A 364 -20.29 -2.15 7.20
N LEU A 365 -20.15 -2.51 5.93
CA LEU A 365 -21.02 -3.52 5.31
C LEU A 365 -20.77 -4.89 5.90
N ASN A 366 -19.57 -5.15 6.44
CA ASN A 366 -19.26 -6.41 7.10
C ASN A 366 -20.24 -6.71 8.23
N LEU A 367 -20.54 -5.71 9.05
CA LEU A 367 -21.50 -5.85 10.15
C LEU A 367 -22.94 -5.85 9.64
N ALA A 368 -23.27 -4.96 8.69
CA ALA A 368 -24.64 -4.79 8.22
C ALA A 368 -25.19 -6.01 7.46
N ALA A 369 -24.35 -6.76 6.75
CA ALA A 369 -24.72 -7.93 5.96
C ALA A 369 -24.11 -9.26 6.46
N ASP A 370 -23.53 -9.28 7.66
CA ASP A 370 -22.86 -10.47 8.21
C ASP A 370 -21.86 -11.11 7.22
N ILE A 371 -21.05 -10.24 6.60
CA ILE A 371 -20.07 -10.65 5.60
C ILE A 371 -18.90 -11.33 6.33
N PRO A 372 -18.57 -12.59 5.96
CA PRO A 372 -17.46 -13.32 6.56
C PRO A 372 -16.14 -12.78 6.03
N ASN A 373 -15.03 -13.15 6.66
CA ASN A 373 -13.73 -12.62 6.28
C ASN A 373 -13.18 -13.25 4.98
N SER A 374 -12.12 -12.68 4.41
CA SER A 374 -11.59 -13.13 3.12
C SER A 374 -11.05 -14.57 3.17
N LEU A 375 -10.53 -15.03 4.31
CA LEU A 375 -10.07 -16.41 4.47
C LEU A 375 -11.25 -17.38 4.54
N GLU A 376 -12.34 -17.01 5.21
CA GLU A 376 -13.56 -17.81 5.25
C GLU A 376 -14.16 -17.97 3.86
N LEU A 377 -14.26 -16.89 3.07
CA LEU A 377 -14.74 -16.98 1.69
C LEU A 377 -13.80 -17.74 0.76
N ALA A 378 -12.49 -17.69 1.00
CA ALA A 378 -11.50 -18.35 0.16
C ALA A 378 -11.33 -19.85 0.46
N TYR A 379 -11.46 -20.24 1.73
CA TYR A 379 -11.13 -21.60 2.21
C TYR A 379 -12.32 -22.38 2.75
N LYS A 380 -13.42 -21.72 3.11
CA LYS A 380 -14.68 -22.37 3.50
C LYS A 380 -15.69 -22.19 2.36
N THR A 381 -16.63 -23.12 2.24
CA THR A 381 -17.72 -23.09 1.24
C THR A 381 -18.77 -21.98 1.49
N GLU A 382 -18.41 -20.93 2.23
CA GLU A 382 -19.29 -19.83 2.63
C GLU A 382 -19.53 -18.80 1.51
N TYR A 383 -18.83 -18.89 0.36
CA TYR A 383 -19.05 -17.99 -0.78
C TYR A 383 -20.34 -18.30 -1.55
N ALA A 384 -20.87 -19.53 -1.50
CA ALA A 384 -22.03 -19.97 -2.29
C ALA A 384 -23.29 -19.13 -2.00
N ARG A 385 -23.54 -18.80 -0.73
CA ARG A 385 -24.66 -17.93 -0.33
C ARG A 385 -24.62 -16.55 -0.99
N PHE A 386 -23.44 -16.05 -1.33
CA PHE A 386 -23.29 -14.75 -1.98
C PHE A 386 -23.47 -14.79 -3.50
N ILE A 387 -23.43 -15.99 -4.09
CA ILE A 387 -23.66 -16.23 -5.51
C ILE A 387 -25.16 -16.45 -5.78
N GLU A 388 -25.82 -17.24 -4.94
CA GLU A 388 -27.17 -17.77 -5.19
C GLU A 388 -28.28 -17.01 -4.43
N ASP A 389 -28.01 -16.48 -3.22
CA ASP A 389 -29.07 -15.92 -2.38
C ASP A 389 -29.37 -14.43 -2.63
N THR A 390 -30.47 -13.98 -2.02
CA THR A 390 -30.94 -12.58 -1.98
C THR A 390 -30.43 -11.84 -0.74
N TRP A 391 -29.23 -12.18 -0.25
CA TRP A 391 -28.63 -11.60 0.96
C TRP A 391 -28.61 -10.06 0.94
N HIS A 392 -28.36 -9.46 -0.23
CA HIS A 392 -28.29 -8.03 -0.45
C HIS A 392 -29.62 -7.29 -0.24
N VAL A 393 -30.77 -7.98 -0.28
CA VAL A 393 -32.11 -7.38 -0.10
C VAL A 393 -32.31 -6.87 1.33
N THR A 394 -31.53 -7.38 2.28
CA THR A 394 -31.56 -6.93 3.69
C THR A 394 -30.83 -5.60 3.91
N LEU A 395 -30.06 -5.11 2.93
CA LEU A 395 -29.32 -3.86 3.02
C LEU A 395 -30.23 -2.66 2.67
N MET A 396 -30.64 -1.91 3.70
CA MET A 396 -31.47 -0.71 3.55
C MET A 396 -30.87 0.36 2.62
N ASN A 397 -29.54 0.42 2.50
CA ASN A 397 -28.81 1.34 1.62
C ASN A 397 -27.71 0.59 0.86
N SER A 398 -28.12 -0.29 -0.08
CA SER A 398 -27.20 -1.07 -0.90
C SER A 398 -26.30 -0.15 -1.77
N PRO A 399 -24.97 -0.29 -1.73
CA PRO A 399 -24.05 0.47 -2.58
C PRO A 399 -24.31 0.27 -4.07
N SER A 400 -23.95 1.25 -4.91
CA SER A 400 -24.19 1.19 -6.36
C SER A 400 -23.56 -0.04 -7.01
N TRP A 401 -22.33 -0.38 -6.61
CA TRP A 401 -21.58 -1.52 -7.17
C TRP A 401 -22.28 -2.86 -6.91
N LEU A 402 -22.95 -2.98 -5.75
CA LEU A 402 -23.68 -4.19 -5.38
C LEU A 402 -24.97 -4.32 -6.19
N ASN A 403 -25.67 -3.20 -6.43
CA ASN A 403 -26.86 -3.19 -7.28
C ASN A 403 -26.52 -3.54 -8.73
N GLU A 404 -25.41 -3.03 -9.26
CA GLU A 404 -24.89 -3.39 -10.58
C GLU A 404 -24.46 -4.86 -10.63
N TRP A 405 -23.83 -5.37 -9.58
CA TRP A 405 -23.49 -6.79 -9.50
C TRP A 405 -24.74 -7.69 -9.54
N VAL A 406 -25.79 -7.36 -8.78
CA VAL A 406 -27.06 -8.11 -8.79
C VAL A 406 -27.69 -8.10 -10.19
N ARG A 407 -27.75 -6.94 -10.86
CA ARG A 407 -28.25 -6.84 -12.23
C ARG A 407 -27.43 -7.68 -13.21
N ALA A 408 -26.11 -7.70 -13.06
CA ALA A 408 -25.23 -8.52 -13.88
C ALA A 408 -25.51 -10.01 -13.70
N ARG A 409 -25.69 -10.44 -12.45
CA ARG A 409 -26.04 -11.81 -12.10
C ARG A 409 -27.39 -12.21 -12.68
N ASP A 410 -28.41 -11.38 -12.50
CA ASP A 410 -29.77 -11.70 -12.97
C ASP A 410 -29.81 -11.78 -14.51
N ALA A 411 -29.13 -10.85 -15.21
CA ALA A 411 -28.97 -10.91 -16.66
C ALA A 411 -28.18 -12.15 -17.12
N MET A 412 -27.13 -12.53 -16.38
CA MET A 412 -26.33 -13.72 -16.66
C MET A 412 -27.18 -15.00 -16.59
N PHE A 413 -28.04 -15.14 -15.57
CA PHE A 413 -28.94 -16.29 -15.45
C PHE A 413 -30.16 -16.22 -16.38
N ALA A 414 -30.54 -15.03 -16.86
CA ALA A 414 -31.56 -14.84 -17.88
C ALA A 414 -31.04 -15.05 -19.32
N SER A 415 -29.80 -15.51 -19.48
CA SER A 415 -29.13 -15.69 -20.77
C SER A 415 -28.87 -14.39 -21.57
N ASP A 416 -28.91 -13.21 -20.94
CA ASP A 416 -28.59 -11.93 -21.58
C ASP A 416 -27.11 -11.55 -21.36
N GLY A 417 -26.23 -12.16 -22.16
CA GLY A 417 -24.78 -11.93 -22.11
C GLY A 417 -24.36 -10.46 -22.25
N PRO A 418 -24.86 -9.69 -23.25
CA PRO A 418 -24.52 -8.27 -23.40
C PRO A 418 -24.92 -7.40 -22.20
N MET A 419 -26.10 -7.63 -21.62
CA MET A 419 -26.55 -6.90 -20.43
C MET A 419 -25.71 -7.28 -19.20
N ALA A 420 -25.44 -8.57 -19.01
CA ALA A 420 -24.58 -9.06 -17.94
C ALA A 420 -23.17 -8.44 -18.02
N LEU A 421 -22.57 -8.41 -19.22
CA LEU A 421 -21.25 -7.81 -19.46
C LEU A 421 -21.22 -6.32 -19.07
N THR A 422 -22.27 -5.57 -19.42
CA THR A 422 -22.37 -4.13 -19.15
C THR A 422 -22.41 -3.85 -17.64
N HIS A 423 -23.26 -4.60 -16.93
CA HIS A 423 -23.39 -4.46 -15.48
C HIS A 423 -22.15 -4.98 -14.74
N PHE A 424 -21.53 -6.09 -15.17
CA PHE A 424 -20.28 -6.57 -14.56
C PHE A 424 -19.14 -5.57 -14.70
N LYS A 425 -18.99 -4.91 -15.86
CA LYS A 425 -17.96 -3.87 -16.05
C LYS A 425 -18.18 -2.70 -15.08
N THR A 426 -19.41 -2.26 -14.94
CA THR A 426 -19.78 -1.15 -14.04
C THR A 426 -19.58 -1.52 -12.58
N ALA A 427 -20.03 -2.71 -12.17
CA ALA A 427 -19.83 -3.24 -10.83
C ALA A 427 -18.34 -3.36 -10.50
N LEU A 428 -17.53 -3.93 -11.40
CA LEU A 428 -16.09 -4.05 -11.21
C LEU A 428 -15.45 -2.67 -11.01
N ASP A 429 -15.79 -1.68 -11.81
CA ASP A 429 -15.20 -0.35 -11.69
C ASP A 429 -15.43 0.29 -10.31
N GLN A 430 -16.64 0.11 -9.78
CA GLN A 430 -17.05 0.70 -8.51
C GLN A 430 -16.66 -0.14 -7.28
N ALA A 431 -16.48 -1.46 -7.44
CA ALA A 431 -16.18 -2.40 -6.36
C ALA A 431 -14.69 -2.47 -5.97
N LYS A 432 -13.79 -2.00 -6.86
CA LYS A 432 -12.33 -1.98 -6.61
C LYS A 432 -12.06 -1.30 -5.26
N TYR A 433 -11.29 -1.98 -4.39
CA TYR A 433 -10.87 -1.49 -3.07
C TYR A 433 -11.97 -1.26 -2.01
N VAL A 434 -13.25 -1.52 -2.33
CA VAL A 434 -14.38 -1.27 -1.40
C VAL A 434 -15.25 -2.49 -1.15
N ALA A 435 -15.19 -3.52 -2.00
CA ALA A 435 -16.01 -4.72 -1.84
C ALA A 435 -15.56 -5.60 -0.67
N GLY A 436 -14.34 -5.41 -0.15
CA GLY A 436 -13.81 -6.24 0.92
C GLY A 436 -13.83 -7.73 0.54
N PRO A 437 -14.27 -8.62 1.45
CA PRO A 437 -14.31 -10.04 1.20
C PRO A 437 -15.21 -10.45 0.02
N LEU A 438 -16.28 -9.67 -0.26
CA LEU A 438 -17.24 -9.96 -1.33
C LEU A 438 -16.62 -9.90 -2.74
N PHE A 439 -15.42 -9.35 -2.89
CA PHE A 439 -14.70 -9.40 -4.15
C PHE A 439 -14.38 -10.85 -4.58
N ILE A 440 -14.26 -11.80 -3.64
CA ILE A 440 -14.01 -13.22 -3.94
C ILE A 440 -15.18 -13.86 -4.71
N PRO A 441 -16.42 -13.90 -4.18
CA PRO A 441 -17.56 -14.43 -4.93
C PRO A 441 -17.84 -13.64 -6.21
N PHE A 442 -17.66 -12.32 -6.19
CA PHE A 442 -17.77 -11.49 -7.40
C PHE A 442 -16.77 -11.92 -8.48
N TYR A 443 -15.49 -12.12 -8.12
CA TYR A 443 -14.44 -12.60 -9.02
C TYR A 443 -14.79 -13.97 -9.62
N VAL A 444 -15.29 -14.91 -8.80
CA VAL A 444 -15.70 -16.25 -9.27
C VAL A 444 -16.81 -16.14 -10.30
N GLN A 445 -17.84 -15.33 -10.06
CA GLN A 445 -18.94 -15.15 -11.01
C GLN A 445 -18.50 -14.50 -12.32
N VAL A 446 -17.65 -13.46 -12.26
CA VAL A 446 -17.11 -12.84 -13.48
C VAL A 446 -16.28 -13.84 -14.29
N CYS A 447 -15.42 -14.62 -13.62
CA CYS A 447 -14.61 -15.65 -14.29
C CYS A 447 -15.49 -16.75 -14.91
N ALA A 448 -16.50 -17.22 -14.18
CA ALA A 448 -17.42 -18.24 -14.66
C ALA A 448 -18.23 -17.76 -15.86
N PHE A 449 -18.72 -16.51 -15.82
CA PHE A 449 -19.39 -15.85 -16.92
C PHE A 449 -18.50 -15.78 -18.17
N CYS A 450 -17.28 -15.26 -18.04
CA CYS A 450 -16.34 -15.19 -19.15
C CYS A 450 -16.02 -16.58 -19.72
N LYS A 451 -15.81 -17.59 -18.86
CA LYS A 451 -15.55 -18.97 -19.29
C LYS A 451 -16.73 -19.58 -20.03
N ALA A 452 -17.96 -19.39 -19.55
CA ALA A 452 -19.16 -19.89 -20.20
C ALA A 452 -19.41 -19.20 -21.56
N GLN A 453 -19.18 -17.89 -21.65
CA GLN A 453 -19.27 -17.14 -22.91
C GLN A 453 -18.21 -17.60 -23.92
N PHE A 454 -16.97 -17.85 -23.48
CA PHE A 454 -15.94 -18.43 -24.34
C PHE A 454 -16.36 -19.81 -24.86
N GLN A 455 -16.82 -20.71 -23.99
CA GLN A 455 -17.30 -22.04 -24.39
C GLN A 455 -18.44 -21.97 -25.41
N LEU A 456 -19.43 -21.10 -25.19
CA LEU A 456 -20.55 -20.89 -26.09
C LEU A 456 -20.08 -20.39 -27.47
N LEU A 457 -19.26 -19.35 -27.49
CA LEU A 457 -18.77 -18.74 -28.73
C LEU A 457 -17.80 -19.66 -29.49
N SER A 458 -16.92 -20.38 -28.79
CA SER A 458 -16.06 -21.41 -29.40
C SER A 458 -16.88 -22.53 -30.04
N LYS A 459 -17.96 -23.02 -29.40
CA LYS A 459 -18.88 -24.00 -30.01
C LYS A 459 -19.51 -23.46 -31.30
N ARG A 460 -19.77 -22.15 -31.36
CA ARG A 460 -20.32 -21.45 -32.52
C ARG A 460 -19.26 -21.01 -33.54
N LYS A 461 -17.97 -21.20 -33.25
CA LYS A 461 -16.81 -20.70 -34.02
C LYS A 461 -16.76 -19.17 -34.13
N GLU A 462 -17.17 -18.48 -33.08
CA GLU A 462 -17.27 -17.02 -32.96
C GLU A 462 -16.27 -16.44 -31.92
N GLU A 463 -15.08 -17.05 -31.79
CA GLU A 463 -14.07 -16.68 -30.78
C GLU A 463 -13.62 -15.21 -30.87
N GLU A 464 -13.64 -14.62 -32.07
CA GLU A 464 -13.34 -13.19 -32.26
C GLU A 464 -14.31 -12.27 -31.49
N LEU A 465 -15.57 -12.68 -31.33
CA LEU A 465 -16.55 -11.93 -30.52
C LEU A 465 -16.19 -12.00 -29.03
N PHE A 466 -15.66 -13.14 -28.56
CA PHE A 466 -15.17 -13.27 -27.19
C PHE A 466 -14.02 -12.29 -26.94
N GLU A 467 -13.00 -12.31 -27.80
CA GLU A 467 -11.84 -11.44 -27.72
C GLU A 467 -12.23 -9.97 -27.74
N ARG A 468 -13.19 -9.60 -28.59
CA ARG A 468 -13.64 -8.22 -28.75
C ARG A 468 -14.43 -7.69 -27.55
N PHE A 469 -15.28 -8.50 -26.92
CA PHE A 469 -16.27 -8.00 -25.95
C PHE A 469 -16.01 -8.44 -24.51
N TYR A 470 -15.62 -9.71 -24.30
CA TYR A 470 -15.62 -10.37 -22.99
C TYR A 470 -14.20 -10.52 -22.40
N ALA A 471 -13.18 -10.76 -23.24
CA ALA A 471 -11.80 -10.97 -22.77
C ALA A 471 -11.28 -9.82 -21.88
N GLY A 472 -11.65 -8.58 -22.20
CA GLY A 472 -11.30 -7.40 -21.40
C GLY A 472 -11.78 -7.48 -19.95
N LEU A 473 -13.03 -7.92 -19.71
CA LEU A 473 -13.58 -8.05 -18.36
C LEU A 473 -12.80 -9.09 -17.53
N GLY A 474 -12.50 -10.25 -18.12
CA GLY A 474 -11.70 -11.29 -17.47
C GLY A 474 -10.27 -10.82 -17.14
N SER A 475 -9.64 -10.08 -18.06
CA SER A 475 -8.32 -9.48 -17.83
C SER A 475 -8.34 -8.48 -16.68
N ASP A 476 -9.33 -7.59 -16.66
CA ASP A 476 -9.45 -6.55 -15.64
C ASP A 476 -9.71 -7.15 -14.25
N VAL A 477 -10.65 -8.09 -14.10
CA VAL A 477 -10.96 -8.68 -12.79
C VAL A 477 -9.76 -9.44 -12.22
N MET A 478 -9.03 -10.18 -13.08
CA MET A 478 -7.81 -10.92 -12.75
C MET A 478 -6.69 -9.97 -12.29
N LYS A 479 -6.51 -8.86 -13.01
CA LYS A 479 -5.54 -7.82 -12.65
C LYS A 479 -5.79 -7.30 -11.24
N TYR A 480 -7.01 -6.85 -10.95
CA TYR A 480 -7.34 -6.26 -9.64
C TYR A 480 -7.29 -7.30 -8.52
N ALA A 481 -7.77 -8.51 -8.77
CA ALA A 481 -7.70 -9.61 -7.81
C ALA A 481 -6.25 -9.90 -7.36
N LYS A 482 -5.29 -9.92 -8.28
CA LYS A 482 -3.86 -10.10 -7.96
C LYS A 482 -3.27 -8.90 -7.22
N LEU A 483 -3.56 -7.68 -7.71
CA LEU A 483 -3.08 -6.44 -7.11
C LEU A 483 -3.49 -6.34 -5.63
N VAL A 484 -4.74 -6.66 -5.32
CA VAL A 484 -5.28 -6.56 -3.95
C VAL A 484 -5.00 -7.81 -3.11
N GLY A 485 -4.60 -8.92 -3.75
CA GLY A 485 -4.25 -10.17 -3.05
C GLY A 485 -5.43 -11.09 -2.77
N PHE A 486 -6.52 -10.95 -3.53
CA PHE A 486 -7.65 -11.88 -3.49
C PHE A 486 -7.34 -13.21 -4.18
N ILE A 487 -6.45 -13.20 -5.17
CA ILE A 487 -5.97 -14.40 -5.83
C ILE A 487 -4.44 -14.45 -5.86
N PRO A 488 -3.86 -15.65 -5.84
CA PRO A 488 -2.40 -15.81 -5.86
C PRO A 488 -1.82 -15.42 -7.22
N HIS A 489 -0.56 -14.98 -7.22
CA HIS A 489 0.20 -14.78 -8.44
C HIS A 489 0.92 -16.09 -8.83
N PHE A 490 1.10 -16.30 -10.13
CA PHE A 490 1.86 -17.44 -10.64
C PHE A 490 3.29 -17.01 -10.93
N LEU A 491 4.24 -17.69 -10.32
CA LEU A 491 5.66 -17.52 -10.57
C LEU A 491 6.16 -18.63 -11.48
N ARG A 492 7.24 -18.39 -12.22
CA ARG A 492 7.92 -19.45 -12.97
C ARG A 492 8.81 -20.23 -12.00
N ASN A 493 8.64 -21.54 -11.91
CA ASN A 493 9.54 -22.36 -11.11
C ASN A 493 10.91 -22.36 -11.80
N PRO A 494 12.01 -21.99 -11.13
CA PRO A 494 13.32 -21.89 -11.76
C PRO A 494 13.86 -23.26 -12.23
N GLU A 495 13.46 -24.35 -11.59
CA GLU A 495 13.91 -25.72 -11.90
C GLU A 495 13.08 -26.36 -13.02
N THR A 496 11.75 -26.24 -12.96
CA THR A 496 10.84 -26.91 -13.91
C THR A 496 10.40 -26.01 -15.05
N LEU A 497 10.63 -24.70 -14.95
CA LEU A 497 10.15 -23.65 -15.85
C LEU A 497 8.63 -23.55 -15.99
N MET A 498 7.89 -24.37 -15.24
CA MET A 498 6.44 -24.39 -15.22
C MET A 498 5.90 -23.29 -14.29
N PRO A 499 4.72 -22.73 -14.60
CA PRO A 499 4.04 -21.83 -13.68
C PRO A 499 3.66 -22.57 -12.40
N HIS A 500 3.96 -21.97 -11.25
CA HIS A 500 3.53 -22.43 -9.93
C HIS A 500 2.82 -21.28 -9.20
N SER A 501 1.74 -21.59 -8.49
CA SER A 501 1.02 -20.61 -7.67
C SER A 501 1.71 -20.40 -6.34
N THR A 502 1.73 -19.17 -5.83
CA THR A 502 2.22 -18.87 -4.48
C THR A 502 1.30 -19.38 -3.37
N LEU A 503 0.03 -19.70 -3.65
CA LEU A 503 -0.92 -20.30 -2.69
C LEU A 503 -1.77 -21.38 -3.41
N PRO A 504 -1.24 -22.60 -3.59
CA PRO A 504 -1.88 -23.62 -4.43
C PRO A 504 -3.25 -24.09 -3.92
N VAL A 505 -3.49 -24.14 -2.60
CA VAL A 505 -4.79 -24.56 -2.05
C VAL A 505 -5.89 -23.58 -2.44
N ARG A 506 -5.68 -22.30 -2.14
CA ARG A 506 -6.62 -21.21 -2.50
C ARG A 506 -6.90 -21.14 -3.99
N THR A 507 -5.84 -21.32 -4.81
CA THR A 507 -5.97 -21.35 -6.27
C THR A 507 -6.89 -22.47 -6.73
N ARG A 508 -6.71 -23.67 -6.18
CA ARG A 508 -7.52 -24.84 -6.55
C ARG A 508 -9.00 -24.64 -6.23
N LEU A 509 -9.30 -24.10 -5.05
CA LEU A 509 -10.66 -23.82 -4.63
C LEU A 509 -11.34 -22.79 -5.55
N ILE A 510 -10.70 -21.65 -5.79
CA ILE A 510 -11.28 -20.62 -6.66
C ILE A 510 -11.53 -21.15 -8.09
N LEU A 511 -10.62 -21.99 -8.62
CA LEU A 511 -10.78 -22.62 -9.93
C LEU A 511 -11.91 -23.65 -9.95
N SER A 512 -12.04 -24.51 -8.92
CA SER A 512 -13.12 -25.50 -8.88
C SER A 512 -14.49 -24.85 -8.90
N GLU A 513 -14.65 -23.74 -8.19
CA GLU A 513 -15.92 -23.01 -8.13
C GLU A 513 -16.24 -22.27 -9.42
N THR A 514 -15.22 -21.66 -10.01
CA THR A 514 -15.35 -21.04 -11.34
C THR A 514 -15.80 -22.08 -12.36
N ASP A 515 -15.24 -23.28 -12.32
CA ASP A 515 -15.54 -24.37 -13.25
C ASP A 515 -16.93 -24.95 -13.04
N ALA A 516 -17.34 -25.14 -11.78
CA ALA A 516 -18.67 -25.60 -11.42
C ALA A 516 -19.75 -24.62 -11.91
N LEU A 517 -19.61 -23.34 -11.60
CA LEU A 517 -20.56 -22.31 -12.02
C LEU A 517 -20.58 -22.12 -13.54
N ALA A 518 -19.41 -22.10 -14.20
CA ALA A 518 -19.34 -21.99 -15.66
C ALA A 518 -20.08 -23.15 -16.36
N SER A 519 -20.01 -24.36 -15.79
CA SER A 519 -20.69 -25.54 -16.32
C SER A 519 -22.21 -25.40 -16.22
N VAL A 520 -22.74 -24.85 -15.12
CA VAL A 520 -24.16 -24.53 -14.96
C VAL A 520 -24.59 -23.47 -15.98
N LEU A 521 -23.82 -22.39 -16.12
CA LEU A 521 -24.12 -21.31 -17.06
C LEU A 521 -24.10 -21.77 -18.52
N ALA A 522 -23.15 -22.64 -18.90
CA ALA A 522 -23.09 -23.19 -20.25
C ALA A 522 -24.37 -23.96 -20.61
N GLN A 523 -24.96 -24.70 -19.67
CA GLN A 523 -26.23 -25.39 -19.88
C GLN A 523 -27.40 -24.40 -20.06
N VAL A 524 -27.43 -23.33 -19.26
CA VAL A 524 -28.45 -22.28 -19.33
C VAL A 524 -28.39 -21.55 -20.68
N PHE A 525 -27.20 -21.15 -21.13
CA PHE A 525 -27.02 -20.48 -22.42
C PHE A 525 -27.35 -21.38 -23.60
N ASP A 526 -26.98 -22.67 -23.55
CA ASP A 526 -27.31 -23.65 -24.60
C ASP A 526 -28.83 -23.88 -24.70
N ALA A 527 -29.54 -23.95 -23.57
CA ALA A 527 -31.00 -24.14 -23.54
C ALA A 527 -31.78 -22.96 -24.16
N SER A 528 -31.30 -21.73 -23.96
CA SER A 528 -31.88 -20.52 -24.57
C SER A 528 -31.56 -20.32 -26.06
N GLY A 529 -30.63 -21.10 -26.62
CA GLY A 529 -30.22 -21.05 -28.03
C GLY A 529 -30.95 -22.04 -28.95
N ALA A 530 -31.88 -22.84 -28.43
CA ALA A 530 -32.70 -23.74 -29.24
C ALA A 530 -33.69 -22.92 -30.10
N PRO A 531 -33.72 -23.10 -31.43
CA PRO A 531 -34.68 -22.40 -32.28
C PRO A 531 -36.10 -22.86 -31.91
N SER A 532 -36.93 -21.91 -31.48
CA SER A 532 -38.39 -22.06 -31.43
C SER A 532 -38.99 -21.99 -32.83
#